data_AF-A0A350QRP8-F1
#
_entry.id   AF-A0A350QRP8-F1
#
_cell.length_a   1.000
_cell.length_b   1.000
_cell.length_c   1.000
_cell.angle_alpha   90.00
_cell.angle_beta   90.00
_cell.angle_gamma   90.00
#
_symmetry.space_group_name_H-M   'P 1'
#
loop_
_entity.id
_entity.type
_entity.pdbx_description
1 polymer ?
#
loop_
_entity_poly.entity_id
_entity_poly.type
_entity_poly.pdbx_seq_one_letter_code
_entity_poly.pdbx_strand_id
1 'polypeptide(L)'
;MTGSILGVVTSDAQGAAPSAPSTQIDVWTLDFKPGPLRLYVDPIDGRHYHYFTYQVINRTSEDRMFAPRAELFTDKGEILKSGDGVPTEVSRRLKGLLAQPLMENENQIIGDLRQGKENARDGIVIWKATDLDSNEMTIFVTGLSNAFERVKHPLTQEDVVLRKTLRLDYVTPGNLADSVHAAAQPSRPEETDRGNQFHAKISNGIWIWR
;
A
#
# COMPACT_ATOMS: atom_id res chain seq x y z
N MET A 1 21.58 -84.31 -3.46
CA MET A 1 21.85 -83.52 -2.24
C MET A 1 22.87 -82.46 -2.63
N THR A 2 22.41 -81.24 -2.95
CA THR A 2 22.50 -80.02 -2.10
C THR A 2 23.94 -79.55 -1.91
N GLY A 3 24.38 -78.33 -2.25
CA GLY A 3 23.73 -77.13 -2.80
C GLY A 3 24.77 -75.99 -2.77
N SER A 4 24.87 -75.24 -3.87
CA SER A 4 25.73 -74.06 -4.02
C SER A 4 25.23 -72.89 -3.16
N ILE A 5 26.15 -72.15 -2.53
CA ILE A 5 25.83 -70.94 -1.77
C ILE A 5 26.29 -69.73 -2.61
N LEU A 6 25.32 -69.05 -3.24
CA LEU A 6 25.52 -67.72 -3.82
C LEU A 6 25.43 -66.69 -2.69
N GLY A 7 26.47 -65.88 -2.52
CA GLY A 7 26.44 -64.69 -1.67
C GLY A 7 25.63 -63.58 -2.35
N VAL A 8 24.60 -63.10 -1.66
CA VAL A 8 23.81 -61.93 -2.05
C VAL A 8 24.55 -60.67 -1.61
N VAL A 9 24.87 -59.79 -2.56
CA VAL A 9 25.30 -58.41 -2.30
C VAL A 9 24.05 -57.55 -2.19
N THR A 10 23.76 -57.02 -1.01
CA THR A 10 22.71 -56.01 -0.82
C THR A 10 23.28 -54.64 -1.13
N SER A 11 22.85 -54.05 -2.25
CA SER A 11 23.09 -52.65 -2.59
C SER A 11 22.04 -51.78 -1.89
N ASP A 12 22.45 -50.98 -0.91
CA ASP A 12 21.60 -49.94 -0.32
C ASP A 12 21.42 -48.81 -1.34
N ALA A 13 20.22 -48.73 -1.90
CA ALA A 13 19.78 -47.57 -2.67
C ALA A 13 19.37 -46.46 -1.68
N GLN A 14 20.25 -45.49 -1.44
CA GLN A 14 19.87 -44.23 -0.81
C GLN A 14 18.88 -43.49 -1.74
N GLY A 15 17.60 -43.58 -1.42
CA GLY A 15 16.56 -42.76 -2.02
C GLY A 15 16.78 -41.30 -1.63
N ALA A 16 17.19 -40.47 -2.59
CA ALA A 16 17.15 -39.02 -2.45
C ALA A 16 15.69 -38.60 -2.24
N ALA A 17 15.40 -37.93 -1.12
CA ALA A 17 14.09 -37.36 -0.87
C ALA A 17 13.72 -36.38 -2.01
N PRO A 18 12.50 -36.43 -2.56
CA PRO A 18 12.07 -35.47 -3.57
C PRO A 18 12.08 -34.07 -2.94
N SER A 19 12.90 -33.18 -3.49
CA SER A 19 12.87 -31.76 -3.18
C SER A 19 11.46 -31.24 -3.44
N ALA A 20 10.78 -30.74 -2.39
CA ALA A 20 9.46 -30.15 -2.52
C ALA A 20 9.48 -29.06 -3.61
N PRO A 21 8.49 -29.02 -4.52
CA PRO A 21 8.46 -28.01 -5.56
C PRO A 21 8.35 -26.63 -4.90
N SER A 22 9.33 -25.76 -5.14
CA SER A 22 9.22 -24.34 -4.80
C SER A 22 8.06 -23.78 -5.59
N THR A 23 6.90 -23.63 -4.96
CA THR A 23 5.75 -22.94 -5.55
C THR A 23 6.15 -21.48 -5.66
N GLN A 24 6.67 -21.09 -6.82
CA GLN A 24 7.01 -19.71 -7.10
C GLN A 24 5.68 -18.94 -7.19
N ILE A 25 5.29 -18.29 -6.10
CA ILE A 25 4.11 -17.43 -6.08
C ILE A 25 4.40 -16.27 -7.04
N ASP A 26 3.55 -16.09 -8.04
CA ASP A 26 3.63 -14.92 -8.92
C ASP A 26 3.27 -13.66 -8.10
N VAL A 27 4.30 -12.90 -7.74
CA VAL A 27 4.14 -11.66 -6.98
C VAL A 27 3.94 -10.51 -7.96
N TRP A 28 2.73 -9.98 -7.98
CA TRP A 28 2.41 -8.80 -8.77
C TRP A 28 2.41 -7.54 -7.91
N THR A 29 2.73 -6.40 -8.53
CA THR A 29 2.66 -5.07 -7.91
C THR A 29 2.13 -4.09 -8.94
N LEU A 30 1.20 -3.23 -8.53
CA LEU A 30 0.63 -2.17 -9.37
C LEU A 30 1.56 -0.96 -9.43
N ASP A 31 1.57 -0.26 -10.57
CA ASP A 31 2.27 1.02 -10.71
C ASP A 31 1.39 2.11 -10.07
N PHE A 32 1.84 2.61 -8.92
CA PHE A 32 1.12 3.60 -8.13
C PHE A 32 1.86 4.93 -8.13
N LYS A 33 1.17 5.99 -8.55
CA LYS A 33 1.69 7.34 -8.64
C LYS A 33 1.02 8.24 -7.61
N PRO A 34 1.69 8.51 -6.48
CA PRO A 34 1.13 9.40 -5.46
C PRO A 34 1.15 10.85 -5.95
N GLY A 35 0.04 11.55 -5.72
CA GLY A 35 -0.05 13.00 -5.84
C GLY A 35 0.25 13.68 -4.49
N PRO A 36 -0.03 14.98 -4.37
CA PRO A 36 0.21 15.70 -3.11
C PRO A 36 -0.92 15.51 -2.11
N LEU A 37 -0.57 15.65 -0.83
CA LEU A 37 -1.51 15.75 0.29
C LEU A 37 -1.89 17.23 0.49
N ARG A 38 -3.18 17.51 0.66
CA ARG A 38 -3.71 18.87 0.80
C ARG A 38 -4.78 18.94 1.88
N LEU A 39 -5.06 20.14 2.35
CA LEU A 39 -6.19 20.44 3.24
C LEU A 39 -7.34 21.07 2.43
N TYR A 40 -8.56 20.64 2.72
CA TYR A 40 -9.79 21.21 2.21
C TYR A 40 -10.65 21.70 3.38
N VAL A 41 -11.14 22.93 3.30
CA VAL A 41 -12.10 23.49 4.25
C VAL A 41 -13.47 23.49 3.59
N ASP A 42 -14.42 22.75 4.15
CA ASP A 42 -15.77 22.70 3.60
C ASP A 42 -16.49 24.04 3.83
N PRO A 43 -16.90 24.77 2.77
CA PRO A 43 -17.49 26.10 2.93
C PRO A 43 -18.88 26.08 3.58
N ILE A 44 -19.48 24.91 3.77
CA ILE A 44 -20.82 24.76 4.37
C ILE A 44 -20.73 24.62 5.89
N ASP A 45 -19.93 23.68 6.39
CA ASP A 45 -19.83 23.40 7.83
C ASP A 45 -18.52 23.88 8.47
N GLY A 46 -17.58 24.41 7.69
CA GLY A 46 -16.28 24.91 8.13
C GLY A 46 -15.31 23.81 8.57
N ARG A 47 -15.64 22.53 8.36
CA ARG A 47 -14.78 21.43 8.77
C ARG A 47 -13.64 21.22 7.80
N HIS A 48 -12.56 20.68 8.35
CA HIS A 48 -11.32 20.46 7.65
C HIS A 48 -11.18 19.00 7.27
N TYR A 49 -10.68 18.75 6.06
CA TYR A 49 -10.47 17.42 5.51
C TYR A 49 -9.13 17.36 4.80
N HIS A 50 -8.27 16.42 5.20
CA HIS A 50 -7.12 16.09 4.39
C HIS A 50 -7.57 15.29 3.18
N TYR A 51 -7.00 15.57 2.02
CA TYR A 51 -7.24 14.77 0.84
C TYR A 51 -5.95 14.53 0.06
N PHE A 52 -5.89 13.33 -0.51
CA PHE A 52 -4.78 12.83 -1.29
C PHE A 52 -5.31 12.25 -2.60
N THR A 53 -4.65 12.59 -3.70
CA THR A 53 -5.01 12.11 -5.03
C THR A 53 -3.90 11.20 -5.56
N TYR A 54 -4.24 10.17 -6.31
CA TYR A 54 -3.24 9.29 -6.93
C TYR A 54 -3.73 8.76 -8.28
N GLN A 55 -2.80 8.22 -9.05
CA GLN A 55 -3.11 7.42 -10.23
C GLN A 55 -2.57 6.01 -10.04
N VAL A 56 -3.34 5.00 -10.43
CA VAL A 56 -2.91 3.60 -10.45
C VAL A 56 -2.97 3.04 -11.86
N ILE A 57 -1.95 2.27 -12.23
CA ILE A 57 -1.83 1.64 -13.54
C ILE A 57 -1.51 0.16 -13.32
N ASN A 58 -2.30 -0.73 -13.93
CA ASN A 58 -1.95 -2.13 -13.99
C ASN A 58 -0.99 -2.38 -15.15
N ARG A 59 0.29 -2.55 -14.83
CA ARG A 59 1.34 -2.94 -15.79
C ARG A 59 1.64 -4.44 -15.77
N THR A 60 0.84 -5.22 -15.06
CA THR A 60 0.97 -6.68 -15.00
C THR A 60 0.38 -7.29 -16.29
N SER A 61 0.56 -8.60 -16.47
CA SER A 61 0.08 -9.31 -17.65
C SER A 61 -1.40 -9.70 -17.60
N GLU A 62 -2.09 -9.43 -16.49
CA GLU A 62 -3.47 -9.87 -16.24
C GLU A 62 -4.26 -8.77 -15.55
N ASP A 63 -5.59 -8.78 -15.70
CA ASP A 63 -6.49 -7.95 -14.91
C ASP A 63 -6.32 -8.29 -13.41
N ARG A 64 -6.25 -7.27 -12.55
CA ARG A 64 -6.03 -7.43 -11.10
C ARG A 64 -7.16 -6.82 -10.31
N MET A 65 -7.69 -7.57 -9.34
CA MET A 65 -8.60 -7.03 -8.34
C MET A 65 -7.89 -5.93 -7.55
N PHE A 66 -8.36 -4.71 -7.66
CA PHE A 66 -7.83 -3.54 -6.97
C PHE A 66 -8.76 -3.15 -5.83
N ALA A 67 -8.28 -3.24 -4.60
CA ALA A 67 -9.02 -2.86 -3.40
C ALA A 67 -8.07 -2.16 -2.41
N PRO A 68 -7.72 -0.90 -2.68
CA PRO A 68 -6.76 -0.17 -1.85
C PRO A 68 -7.36 0.17 -0.49
N ARG A 69 -6.51 0.24 0.53
CA ARG A 69 -6.84 0.92 1.78
C ARG A 69 -5.73 1.90 2.11
N ALA A 70 -6.12 3.09 2.54
CA ALA A 70 -5.20 4.15 2.88
C ALA A 70 -5.47 4.66 4.30
N GLU A 71 -4.41 4.75 5.09
CA GLU A 71 -4.46 5.27 6.45
C GLU A 71 -3.46 6.41 6.58
N LEU A 72 -3.86 7.44 7.32
CA LEU A 72 -3.07 8.63 7.57
C LEU A 72 -2.64 8.64 9.04
N PHE A 73 -1.34 8.73 9.27
CA PHE A 73 -0.72 8.85 10.59
C PHE A 73 -0.21 10.27 10.74
N THR A 74 -0.52 10.91 11.88
CA THR A 74 -0.04 12.25 12.22
C THR A 74 1.11 12.18 13.23
N ASP A 75 1.92 13.23 13.30
CA ASP A 75 2.93 13.41 14.35
C ASP A 75 2.37 13.52 15.77
N LYS A 76 1.04 13.69 15.91
CA LYS A 76 0.31 13.65 17.19
C LYS A 76 -0.09 12.23 17.61
N GLY A 77 0.23 11.22 16.80
CA GLY A 77 -0.09 9.82 17.07
C GLY A 77 -1.52 9.41 16.70
N GLU A 78 -2.23 10.23 15.92
CA GLU A 78 -3.55 9.86 15.42
C GLU A 78 -3.43 8.94 14.21
N ILE A 79 -4.36 7.99 14.11
CA ILE A 79 -4.49 7.08 12.97
C ILE A 79 -5.86 7.27 12.36
N LEU A 80 -5.91 7.89 11.18
CA LEU A 80 -7.14 8.21 10.47
C LEU A 80 -7.35 7.22 9.32
N LYS A 81 -8.51 6.57 9.29
CA LYS A 81 -8.89 5.66 8.20
C LYS A 81 -9.57 6.44 7.08
N SER A 82 -9.25 6.11 5.83
CA SER A 82 -9.87 6.76 4.66
C SER A 82 -11.38 6.64 4.67
N GLY A 83 -12.08 7.74 4.40
CA GLY A 83 -13.54 7.81 4.31
C GLY A 83 -14.26 7.81 5.66
N ASP A 84 -13.57 7.53 6.77
CA ASP A 84 -14.21 7.51 8.09
C ASP A 84 -14.63 8.91 8.53
N GLY A 85 -15.90 9.05 8.92
CA GLY A 85 -16.50 10.33 9.28
C GLY A 85 -16.58 11.38 8.16
N VAL A 86 -16.35 10.99 6.89
CA VAL A 86 -16.45 11.89 5.71
C VAL A 86 -17.84 11.79 5.09
N PRO A 87 -18.66 12.85 5.12
CA PRO A 87 -19.97 12.82 4.46
C PRO A 87 -19.85 12.70 2.94
N THR A 88 -20.73 11.92 2.30
CA THR A 88 -20.78 11.76 0.83
C THR A 88 -20.84 13.09 0.07
N GLU A 89 -21.53 14.07 0.65
CA GLU A 89 -21.66 15.42 0.10
C GLU A 89 -20.32 16.17 0.04
N VAL A 90 -19.44 15.97 1.03
CA VAL A 90 -18.09 16.56 1.06
C VAL A 90 -17.26 15.96 -0.08
N SER A 91 -17.26 14.64 -0.23
CA SER A 91 -16.54 13.96 -1.32
C SER A 91 -17.03 14.43 -2.69
N ARG A 92 -18.35 14.63 -2.86
CA ARG A 92 -18.94 15.15 -4.11
C ARG A 92 -18.50 16.58 -4.40
N ARG A 93 -18.55 17.47 -3.39
CA ARG A 93 -18.08 18.87 -3.53
C ARG A 93 -16.61 18.94 -3.89
N LEU A 94 -15.76 18.17 -3.21
CA LEU A 94 -14.32 18.14 -3.45
C LEU A 94 -13.98 17.64 -4.87
N LYS A 95 -14.64 16.58 -5.34
CA LYS A 95 -14.51 16.13 -6.73
C LYS A 95 -14.93 17.19 -7.74
N GLY A 96 -16.00 17.94 -7.44
CA GLY A 96 -16.45 19.08 -8.24
C GLY A 96 -15.41 20.20 -8.29
N LEU A 97 -14.82 20.55 -7.14
CA LEU A 97 -13.76 21.57 -7.01
C LEU A 97 -12.53 21.23 -7.85
N LEU A 98 -12.13 19.95 -7.85
CA LEU A 98 -10.95 19.49 -8.59
C LEU A 98 -11.17 19.41 -10.11
N ALA A 99 -12.38 19.71 -10.60
CA ALA A 99 -12.80 19.56 -12.00
C ALA A 99 -12.48 18.16 -12.57
N GLN A 100 -12.46 17.14 -11.70
CA GLN A 100 -12.06 15.76 -12.03
C GLN A 100 -13.19 14.81 -11.62
N PRO A 101 -14.31 14.81 -12.38
CA PRO A 101 -15.50 14.02 -12.04
C PRO A 101 -15.25 12.51 -12.10
N LEU A 102 -14.29 12.09 -12.92
CA LEU A 102 -13.91 10.69 -13.11
C LEU A 102 -13.05 10.12 -11.98
N MET A 103 -12.55 10.94 -11.05
CA MET A 103 -11.84 10.41 -9.88
C MET A 103 -12.76 9.55 -9.03
N GLU A 104 -12.24 8.46 -8.51
CA GLU A 104 -13.00 7.51 -7.72
C GLU A 104 -12.57 7.57 -6.26
N ASN A 105 -13.54 7.57 -5.34
CA ASN A 105 -13.23 7.47 -3.92
C ASN A 105 -12.88 6.03 -3.53
N GLU A 106 -12.52 5.80 -2.27
CA GLU A 106 -12.08 4.51 -1.74
C GLU A 106 -13.09 3.37 -1.92
N ASN A 107 -14.38 3.67 -2.08
CA ASN A 107 -15.41 2.67 -2.32
C ASN A 107 -15.63 2.43 -3.82
N GLN A 108 -15.62 3.49 -4.62
CA GLN A 108 -15.79 3.43 -6.08
C GLN A 108 -14.59 2.78 -6.78
N ILE A 109 -13.40 3.02 -6.26
CA ILE A 109 -12.15 2.52 -6.84
C ILE A 109 -12.00 0.99 -6.71
N ILE A 110 -12.81 0.33 -5.86
CA ILE A 110 -12.75 -1.12 -5.68
C ILE A 110 -13.27 -1.83 -6.92
N GLY A 111 -12.49 -2.77 -7.45
CA GLY A 111 -12.90 -3.62 -8.57
C GLY A 111 -11.73 -4.02 -9.45
N ASP A 112 -12.04 -4.66 -10.57
CA ASP A 112 -11.01 -5.11 -11.51
C ASP A 112 -10.33 -3.91 -12.20
N LEU A 113 -9.01 -3.86 -12.09
CA LEU A 113 -8.16 -2.89 -12.79
C LEU A 113 -7.55 -3.57 -14.02
N ARG A 114 -7.99 -3.13 -15.19
CA ARG A 114 -7.55 -3.72 -16.46
C ARG A 114 -6.10 -3.39 -16.79
N GLN A 115 -5.40 -4.29 -17.49
CA GLN A 115 -4.03 -4.01 -17.92
C GLN A 115 -3.92 -2.78 -18.84
N GLY A 116 -2.78 -2.09 -18.82
CA GLY A 116 -2.47 -1.00 -19.75
C GLY A 116 -2.62 0.39 -19.12
N LYS A 117 -1.95 1.38 -19.75
CA LYS A 117 -1.93 2.77 -19.26
C LYS A 117 -3.25 3.48 -19.55
N GLU A 118 -3.93 3.10 -20.61
CA GLU A 118 -5.23 3.59 -21.05
C GLU A 118 -6.36 3.23 -20.07
N ASN A 119 -6.16 2.20 -19.25
CA ASN A 119 -7.09 1.77 -18.21
C ASN A 119 -6.66 2.28 -16.82
N ALA A 120 -5.78 3.28 -16.76
CA ALA A 120 -5.40 3.91 -15.50
C ALA A 120 -6.64 4.47 -14.79
N ARG A 121 -6.66 4.33 -13.47
CA ARG A 121 -7.72 4.89 -12.62
C ARG A 121 -7.13 5.96 -11.72
N ASP A 122 -7.85 7.08 -11.62
CA ASP A 122 -7.47 8.17 -10.73
C ASP A 122 -8.31 8.07 -9.45
N GLY A 123 -7.63 8.04 -8.32
CA GLY A 123 -8.24 7.90 -7.01
C GLY A 123 -8.16 9.17 -6.18
N ILE A 124 -9.16 9.37 -5.32
CA ILE A 124 -9.14 10.35 -4.24
C ILE A 124 -9.39 9.66 -2.91
N VAL A 125 -8.58 10.02 -1.92
CA VAL A 125 -8.71 9.57 -0.54
C VAL A 125 -8.94 10.79 0.33
N ILE A 126 -9.88 10.70 1.26
CA ILE A 126 -10.26 11.81 2.13
C ILE A 126 -10.25 11.33 3.57
N TRP A 127 -9.70 12.14 4.47
CA TRP A 127 -9.75 11.96 5.92
C TRP A 127 -10.31 13.22 6.55
N LYS A 128 -11.19 13.06 7.54
CA LYS A 128 -11.58 14.19 8.39
C LYS A 128 -10.37 14.62 9.23
N ALA A 129 -10.00 15.89 9.15
CA ALA A 129 -8.92 16.44 9.96
C ALA A 129 -9.45 16.74 11.37
N THR A 130 -8.82 16.12 12.37
CA THR A 130 -9.13 16.31 13.80
C THR A 130 -8.15 17.27 14.46
N ASP A 131 -6.90 17.28 14.00
CA ASP A 131 -5.82 18.16 14.41
C ASP A 131 -5.23 18.87 13.17
N LEU A 132 -5.02 20.19 13.26
CA LEU A 132 -4.47 21.02 12.18
C LEU A 132 -3.04 21.48 12.43
N ASP A 133 -2.51 21.21 13.63
CA ASP A 133 -1.16 21.56 14.08
C ASP A 133 -0.14 20.46 13.78
N SER A 134 -0.55 19.43 13.03
CA SER A 134 0.29 18.35 12.55
C SER A 134 1.06 18.78 11.30
N ASN A 135 2.39 18.73 11.36
CA ASN A 135 3.26 19.15 10.26
C ASN A 135 3.87 17.96 9.52
N GLU A 136 3.93 16.80 10.16
CA GLU A 136 4.37 15.56 9.52
C GLU A 136 3.21 14.56 9.45
N MET A 137 3.02 14.01 8.26
CA MET A 137 1.93 13.12 7.93
C MET A 137 2.45 11.94 7.11
N THR A 138 2.15 10.73 7.56
CA THR A 138 2.54 9.50 6.86
C THR A 138 1.31 8.79 6.34
N ILE A 139 1.25 8.53 5.04
CA ILE A 139 0.19 7.73 4.43
C ILE A 139 0.70 6.31 4.21
N PHE A 140 -0.06 5.32 4.68
CA PHE A 140 0.16 3.92 4.40
C PHE A 140 -0.90 3.39 3.44
N VAL A 141 -0.47 2.87 2.29
CA VAL A 141 -1.36 2.33 1.25
C VAL A 141 -1.13 0.82 1.09
N THR A 142 -2.19 0.05 1.30
CA THR A 142 -2.22 -1.41 1.10
C THR A 142 -3.07 -1.77 -0.12
N GLY A 143 -3.02 -3.03 -0.56
CA GLY A 143 -3.80 -3.51 -1.72
C GLY A 143 -3.15 -3.22 -3.08
N LEU A 144 -1.88 -2.80 -3.08
CA LEU A 144 -1.10 -2.50 -4.28
C LEU A 144 -0.30 -3.71 -4.81
N SER A 145 -0.25 -4.80 -4.05
CA SER A 145 0.48 -6.02 -4.39
C SER A 145 -0.16 -7.22 -3.67
N ASN A 146 0.07 -8.44 -4.17
CA ASN A 146 -0.25 -9.68 -3.44
C ASN A 146 0.90 -10.20 -2.57
N ALA A 147 2.00 -9.46 -2.44
CA ALA A 147 3.16 -9.88 -1.64
C ALA A 147 2.82 -9.90 -0.14
N PHE A 148 3.10 -11.03 0.49
CA PHE A 148 3.00 -11.21 1.93
C PHE A 148 4.19 -12.02 2.45
N GLU A 149 4.53 -11.81 3.72
CA GLU A 149 5.55 -12.55 4.44
C GLU A 149 4.93 -13.13 5.71
N ARG A 150 5.30 -14.37 6.06
CA ARG A 150 4.91 -14.97 7.33
C ARG A 150 6.09 -14.89 8.28
N VAL A 151 5.92 -14.17 9.38
CA VAL A 151 6.95 -14.00 10.41
C VAL A 151 6.41 -14.47 11.75
N LYS A 152 7.32 -14.91 12.62
CA LYS A 152 6.98 -15.22 14.02
C LYS A 152 6.93 -13.92 14.81
N HIS A 153 5.83 -13.68 15.51
CA HIS A 153 5.73 -12.53 16.41
C HIS A 153 6.82 -12.64 17.49
N PRO A 154 7.63 -11.59 17.72
CA PRO A 154 8.80 -11.70 18.61
C PRO A 154 8.41 -12.08 20.05
N LEU A 155 7.27 -11.56 20.53
CA LEU A 155 6.76 -11.85 21.87
C LEU A 155 5.93 -13.14 21.96
N THR A 156 4.93 -13.32 21.09
CA THR A 156 3.98 -14.45 21.22
C THR A 156 4.40 -15.71 20.47
N GLN A 157 5.40 -15.65 19.58
CA GLN A 157 5.83 -16.75 18.70
C GLN A 157 4.72 -17.28 17.76
N GLU A 158 3.61 -16.55 17.63
CA GLU A 158 2.54 -16.87 16.71
C GLU A 158 2.90 -16.46 15.28
N ASP A 159 2.34 -17.14 14.29
CA ASP A 159 2.50 -16.77 12.89
C ASP A 159 1.68 -15.52 12.58
N VAL A 160 2.37 -14.46 12.16
CA VAL A 160 1.78 -13.19 11.72
C VAL A 160 2.07 -13.01 10.24
N VAL A 161 1.04 -12.58 9.50
CA VAL A 161 1.16 -12.27 8.07
C VAL A 161 1.38 -10.77 7.90
N LEU A 162 2.56 -10.40 7.43
CA LEU A 162 2.87 -9.04 7.00
C LEU A 162 2.54 -8.89 5.53
N ARG A 163 1.95 -7.76 5.16
CA ARG A 163 1.64 -7.41 3.77
C ARG A 163 2.54 -6.28 3.33
N LYS A 164 2.93 -6.34 2.06
CA LYS A 164 3.70 -5.26 1.45
C LYS A 164 2.84 -4.00 1.35
N THR A 165 3.28 -2.95 2.04
CA THR A 165 2.56 -1.68 2.21
C THR A 165 3.43 -0.54 1.69
N LEU A 166 2.84 0.39 0.94
CA LEU A 166 3.52 1.60 0.50
C LEU A 166 3.40 2.68 1.57
N ARG A 167 4.53 3.17 2.06
CA ARG A 167 4.66 4.31 2.97
C ARG A 167 4.99 5.57 2.16
N LEU A 168 4.25 6.64 2.41
CA LEU A 168 4.44 7.96 1.81
C LEU A 168 4.56 8.99 2.92
N ASP A 169 5.70 9.66 3.02
CA ASP A 169 5.96 10.66 4.04
C ASP A 169 5.77 12.08 3.47
N TYR A 170 4.90 12.87 4.10
CA TYR A 170 4.61 14.25 3.74
C TYR A 170 5.00 15.17 4.89
N VAL A 171 5.70 16.25 4.55
CA VAL A 171 5.96 17.35 5.46
C VAL A 171 5.21 18.55 4.92
N THR A 172 4.34 19.12 5.75
CA THR A 172 3.69 20.39 5.42
C THR A 172 4.54 21.52 6.00
N PRO A 173 5.03 22.46 5.16
CA PRO A 173 5.69 23.65 5.67
C PRO A 173 4.64 24.60 6.28
N GLY A 174 4.50 24.56 7.60
CA GLY A 174 3.69 25.50 8.38
C GLY A 174 2.23 25.10 8.59
N ASN A 175 1.56 25.87 9.45
CA ASN A 175 0.16 25.70 9.83
C ASN A 175 -0.73 25.60 8.57
N LEU A 176 -1.37 24.44 8.36
CA LEU A 176 -2.24 24.22 7.21
C LEU A 176 -3.45 25.18 7.21
N ALA A 177 -3.83 25.70 8.39
CA ALA A 177 -4.90 26.69 8.52
C ALA A 177 -4.57 28.02 7.81
N ASP A 178 -3.29 28.38 7.67
CA ASP A 178 -2.84 29.61 7.00
C ASP A 178 -2.65 29.42 5.48
N SER A 179 -2.77 28.18 5.00
CA SER A 179 -2.28 27.80 3.68
C SER A 179 -3.38 27.23 2.78
N VAL A 180 -4.26 28.10 2.27
CA VAL A 180 -5.30 27.77 1.28
C VAL A 180 -4.71 27.14 -0.02
N HIS A 181 -3.38 27.17 -0.19
CA HIS A 181 -2.66 26.67 -1.36
C HIS A 181 -1.42 25.80 -1.08
N ALA A 182 -1.14 25.37 0.16
CA ALA A 182 0.02 24.52 0.42
C ALA A 182 -0.23 23.08 -0.08
N ALA A 183 0.58 22.66 -1.06
CA ALA A 183 0.71 21.27 -1.43
C ALA A 183 1.91 20.69 -0.67
N ALA A 184 1.68 19.78 0.27
CA ALA A 184 2.77 18.99 0.82
C ALA A 184 3.26 18.04 -0.28
N GLN A 185 4.54 18.13 -0.62
CA GLN A 185 5.21 17.25 -1.56
C GLN A 185 5.80 16.07 -0.79
N PRO A 186 5.86 14.87 -1.40
CA PRO A 186 6.46 13.72 -0.75
C PRO A 186 7.93 14.03 -0.43
N SER A 187 8.31 13.83 0.83
CA SER A 187 9.69 13.97 1.27
C SER A 187 10.53 12.80 0.75
N ARG A 188 11.79 13.08 0.39
CA ARG A 188 12.75 12.03 -0.02
C ARG A 188 13.11 11.22 1.23
N PRO A 189 13.01 9.89 1.22
CA PRO A 189 13.30 9.12 2.42
C PRO A 189 14.79 9.18 2.80
N GLU A 190 15.06 9.40 4.09
CA GLU A 190 16.40 9.28 4.67
C GLU A 190 16.68 7.81 5.04
N GLU A 191 17.81 7.31 4.55
CA GLU A 191 18.23 5.91 4.62
C GLU A 191 18.68 5.55 6.04
N THR A 192 17.79 4.96 6.84
CA THR A 192 18.16 4.32 8.11
C THR A 192 17.27 3.10 8.35
N ASP A 193 17.65 1.94 7.83
CA ASP A 193 18.02 0.76 8.64
C ASP A 193 18.12 -0.52 7.78
N ARG A 194 18.96 -1.43 8.28
CA ARG A 194 19.70 -2.49 7.60
C ARG A 194 18.85 -3.73 7.30
N GLY A 195 19.01 -4.27 6.09
CA GLY A 195 18.74 -5.69 5.79
C GLY A 195 17.87 -5.94 4.58
N ASN A 196 18.49 -6.30 3.46
CA ASN A 196 17.93 -7.06 2.32
C ASN A 196 16.47 -6.76 1.92
N GLN A 197 16.16 -5.52 1.55
CA GLN A 197 14.94 -5.23 0.79
C GLN A 197 15.29 -5.00 -0.68
N PHE A 198 14.64 -5.77 -1.55
CA PHE A 198 14.65 -5.57 -3.00
C PHE A 198 14.05 -4.18 -3.29
N HIS A 199 14.95 -3.18 -3.35
CA HIS A 199 14.63 -1.78 -3.53
C HIS A 199 14.09 -1.53 -4.95
N ALA A 200 12.78 -1.59 -5.12
CA ALA A 200 12.13 -0.81 -6.17
C ALA A 200 11.82 0.58 -5.60
N LYS A 201 12.77 1.50 -5.77
CA LYS A 201 12.55 2.94 -5.54
C LYS A 201 11.44 3.40 -6.49
N ILE A 202 10.28 3.75 -5.95
CA ILE A 202 9.39 4.72 -6.61
C ILE A 202 9.79 6.08 -6.07
N SER A 203 9.84 7.08 -6.94
CA SER A 203 10.40 8.41 -6.67
C SER A 203 9.85 9.12 -5.42
N ASN A 204 8.73 8.64 -4.84
CA ASN A 204 7.91 9.33 -3.85
C ASN A 204 7.48 8.45 -2.64
N GLY A 205 8.08 7.28 -2.38
CA GLY A 205 7.66 6.40 -1.26
C GLY A 205 8.54 5.17 -1.01
N ILE A 206 8.34 4.51 0.14
CA ILE A 206 9.07 3.29 0.54
C ILE A 206 8.10 2.11 0.70
N TRP A 207 8.48 0.94 0.21
CA TRP A 207 7.77 -0.30 0.52
C TRP A 207 8.22 -0.86 1.87
N ILE A 208 7.26 -1.21 2.73
CA ILE A 208 7.51 -1.83 4.04
C ILE A 208 6.66 -3.10 4.21
N TRP A 209 7.03 -3.93 5.18
CA TRP A 209 6.24 -5.09 5.62
C TRP A 209 5.45 -4.70 6.87
N ARG A 210 4.12 -4.86 6.82
CA ARG A 210 3.19 -4.39 7.84
C ARG A 210 1.97 -5.30 7.96
#